data_AF-A0A4U1BZX9-F1
#
_entry.id   AF-A0A4U1BZX9-F1
#
_cell.length_a   1.000
_cell.length_b   1.000
_cell.length_c   1.000
_cell.angle_alpha   90.00
_cell.angle_beta   90.00
_cell.angle_gamma   90.00
#
_symmetry.space_group_name_H-M   'P 1'
#
loop_
_entity.id
_entity.type
_entity.pdbx_description
1 polymer ?
#
loop_
_entity_poly.entity_id
_entity_poly.type
_entity_poly.pdbx_seq_one_letter_code
_entity_poly.pdbx_strand_id
1 'polypeptide(L)'
;MKKLIKIFPLVIVAIGMVNVVKAQQGFGTSTPAPSAVVDMVAGNKGALLPRIALSSTIVASPVTSPADALTVFNTATAGLAPNNVTPGYYYWSVAGSRWVRLLDIATSDINLYKDNGSITALANRTVTVPHSTNLNFSGLGGGSVYTYIESGTIGLYAYDANGVIEISTEGSNSDITLSTAVAGSDVLLQPQTNDKFVGIGTVSPTQKLDIGIGSVRVRDITATHTLAATDKVVIADNAGILKSVDKSVLAVEPWFVQGGELQSNLNADPIYHTGSVAIGIASSASIPAAEVTAHNPKLYIEGNVSTTGSYYTASSVYADYVFEKYFAGKSEINPNYEFKSLNYVRDFIKTKHHLPGVTSIADLRKANNGYTFDMTKLTVQSLEKIEELYLHTIEQKDKIDAQQKEISDMKIRLSHIEKLLTRKVN
;
A
#
# COMPACT_ATOMS: atom_id res chain seq x y z
N MET A 1 -17.72 99.25 108.06
CA MET A 1 -18.15 100.16 106.96
C MET A 1 -17.22 99.97 105.78
N LYS A 2 -17.76 99.74 104.56
CA LYS A 2 -17.10 99.79 103.23
C LYS A 2 -16.06 98.68 102.97
N LYS A 3 -15.94 97.97 101.85
CA LYS A 3 -16.60 97.89 100.53
C LYS A 3 -16.05 96.57 99.92
N LEU A 4 -16.91 95.69 99.41
CA LEU A 4 -17.05 95.36 97.97
C LEU A 4 -15.79 94.83 97.24
N ILE A 5 -15.96 93.61 96.69
CA ILE A 5 -15.64 93.24 95.29
C ILE A 5 -14.15 93.02 94.95
N LYS A 6 -13.76 91.74 94.78
CA LYS A 6 -13.46 91.08 93.49
C LYS A 6 -13.18 89.58 93.70
N ILE A 7 -14.26 88.81 93.61
CA ILE A 7 -14.23 87.37 93.29
C ILE A 7 -14.08 87.26 91.77
N PHE A 8 -13.34 86.24 91.32
CA PHE A 8 -13.36 85.60 89.99
C PHE A 8 -12.84 86.40 88.78
N PRO A 9 -11.80 85.87 88.08
CA PRO A 9 -11.92 84.56 87.43
C PRO A 9 -10.67 83.65 87.55
N LEU A 10 -9.83 83.77 88.59
CA LEU A 10 -8.64 82.90 88.70
C LEU A 10 -8.98 81.44 89.09
N VAL A 11 -10.17 81.20 89.64
CA VAL A 11 -10.57 79.87 90.16
C VAL A 11 -11.45 79.08 89.17
N ILE A 12 -11.97 79.71 88.11
CA ILE A 12 -12.70 79.00 87.04
C ILE A 12 -11.76 78.47 85.94
N VAL A 13 -10.55 79.01 85.79
CA VAL A 13 -9.58 78.51 84.79
C VAL A 13 -8.94 77.18 85.21
N ALA A 14 -9.02 76.80 86.49
CA ALA A 14 -8.41 75.57 87.01
C ALA A 14 -9.28 74.30 86.87
N ILE A 15 -10.54 74.40 86.42
CA ILE A 15 -11.47 73.25 86.30
C ILE A 15 -11.66 72.80 84.83
N GLY A 16 -11.02 73.48 83.88
CA GLY A 16 -11.20 73.25 82.43
C GLY A 16 -10.20 72.31 81.73
N MET A 17 -9.29 71.64 82.44
CA MET A 17 -8.29 70.78 81.81
C MET A 17 -8.21 69.39 82.46
N VAL A 18 -9.27 68.60 82.29
CA VAL A 18 -9.11 67.14 82.27
C VAL A 18 -8.52 66.78 80.90
N ASN A 19 -7.23 67.03 80.73
CA ASN A 19 -6.49 66.33 79.69
C ASN A 19 -6.48 64.87 80.13
N VAL A 20 -7.28 64.03 79.47
CA VAL A 20 -7.03 62.60 79.44
C VAL A 20 -5.68 62.45 78.74
N VAL A 21 -4.59 62.52 79.51
CA VAL A 21 -3.26 62.19 79.02
C VAL A 21 -3.33 60.70 78.70
N LYS A 22 -3.59 60.38 77.43
CA LYS A 22 -3.38 59.03 76.92
C LYS A 22 -1.87 58.80 77.00
N ALA A 23 -1.44 58.01 77.99
CA ALA A 23 -0.08 57.51 78.04
C ALA A 23 0.11 56.51 76.90
N GLN A 24 0.45 57.01 75.72
CA GLN A 24 0.99 56.17 74.66
C GLN A 24 2.42 55.81 75.05
N GLN A 25 2.66 54.52 75.31
CA GLN A 25 3.96 54.01 75.71
C GLN A 25 4.77 53.73 74.44
N GLY A 26 5.59 54.71 74.04
CA GLY A 26 6.66 54.47 73.09
C GLY A 26 7.81 53.74 73.78
N PHE A 27 8.28 52.63 73.20
CA PHE A 27 9.48 51.93 73.68
C PHE A 27 10.65 52.34 72.79
N GLY A 28 11.58 53.14 73.33
CA GLY A 28 12.73 53.64 72.58
C GLY A 28 12.45 54.89 71.73
N THR A 29 11.25 55.47 71.81
CA THR A 29 10.88 56.75 71.19
C THR A 29 10.03 57.60 72.14
N SER A 30 10.29 58.90 72.19
CA SER A 30 9.45 59.88 72.90
C SER A 30 8.31 60.44 72.04
N THR A 31 8.26 60.05 70.76
CA THR A 31 7.26 60.48 69.78
C THR A 31 6.68 59.25 69.07
N PRO A 32 5.93 58.37 69.77
CA PRO A 32 5.31 57.22 69.14
C PRO A 32 4.26 57.66 68.10
N ALA A 33 4.11 56.86 67.04
CA ALA A 33 3.12 57.12 66.00
C ALA A 33 1.69 57.19 66.59
N PRO A 34 0.87 58.21 66.28
CA PRO A 34 -0.44 58.41 66.91
C PRO A 34 -1.45 57.26 66.69
N SER A 35 -1.23 56.42 65.68
CA SER A 35 -2.06 55.24 65.37
C SER A 35 -1.57 53.94 66.01
N ALA A 36 -0.43 53.94 66.69
CA ALA A 36 0.16 52.75 67.29
C ALA A 36 -0.17 52.65 68.78
N VAL A 37 -0.73 51.51 69.20
CA VAL A 37 -0.90 51.19 70.63
C VAL A 37 0.45 50.83 71.27
N VAL A 38 1.35 50.23 70.48
CA VAL A 38 2.73 49.91 70.86
C VAL A 38 3.63 50.33 69.69
N ASP A 39 4.51 51.31 69.93
CA ASP A 39 5.54 51.73 68.99
C ASP A 39 6.92 51.43 69.59
N MET A 40 7.75 50.68 68.85
CA MET A 40 9.03 50.18 69.31
C MET A 40 10.12 50.58 68.32
N VAL A 41 11.05 51.43 68.77
CA VAL A 41 12.17 51.92 67.96
C VAL A 41 13.49 51.49 68.58
N ALA A 42 14.26 50.67 67.87
CA ALA A 42 15.61 50.26 68.25
C ALA A 42 16.48 50.00 67.02
N GLY A 43 17.75 50.40 67.05
CA GLY A 43 18.66 50.25 65.91
C GLY A 43 19.19 48.82 65.68
N ASN A 44 19.17 47.97 66.71
CA ASN A 44 19.72 46.61 66.67
C ASN A 44 18.99 45.61 67.60
N LYS A 45 17.77 45.94 68.05
CA LYS A 45 16.95 45.06 68.91
C LYS A 45 15.56 44.89 68.29
N GLY A 46 14.94 43.75 68.55
CA GLY A 46 13.55 43.46 68.14
C GLY A 46 12.65 43.19 69.34
N ALA A 47 11.39 42.87 69.07
CA ALA A 47 10.41 42.46 70.07
C ALA A 47 10.24 40.94 70.05
N LEU A 48 10.28 40.32 71.23
CA LEU A 48 9.90 38.92 71.38
C LEU A 48 8.43 38.84 71.76
N LEU A 49 7.63 38.22 70.90
CA LEU A 49 6.23 37.89 71.20
C LEU A 49 6.15 36.65 72.11
N PRO A 50 4.98 36.40 72.74
CA PRO A 50 4.77 35.23 73.58
C PRO A 50 5.16 33.94 72.85
N ARG A 51 6.06 33.17 73.47
CA ARG A 51 6.55 31.90 72.94
C ARG A 51 5.71 30.77 73.48
N ILE A 52 4.98 30.09 72.60
CA ILE A 52 3.99 29.09 72.95
C ILE A 52 4.33 27.78 72.23
N ALA A 53 4.09 26.64 72.85
CA ALA A 53 4.20 25.34 72.18
C ALA A 53 2.82 24.95 71.63
N LEU A 54 2.61 25.12 70.32
CA LEU A 54 1.38 24.69 69.66
C LEU A 54 1.44 23.19 69.37
N SER A 55 0.30 22.50 69.42
CA SER A 55 0.22 21.07 69.09
C SER A 55 -0.20 20.80 67.63
N SER A 56 -1.00 21.71 67.04
CA SER A 56 -1.46 21.65 65.65
C SER A 56 -2.05 23.01 65.24
N THR A 57 -2.12 23.28 63.93
CA THR A 57 -2.72 24.53 63.42
C THR A 57 -4.21 24.63 63.72
N ILE A 58 -4.92 23.52 63.86
CA ILE A 58 -6.38 23.49 64.08
C ILE A 58 -6.78 23.44 65.56
N VAL A 59 -5.81 23.52 66.48
CA VAL A 59 -6.05 23.44 67.93
C VAL A 59 -5.72 24.80 68.57
N ALA A 60 -6.72 25.46 69.16
CA ALA A 60 -6.55 26.75 69.83
C ALA A 60 -5.64 26.67 71.08
N SER A 61 -5.72 25.55 71.80
CA SER A 61 -4.87 25.26 72.96
C SER A 61 -3.38 25.37 72.60
N PRO A 62 -2.54 25.97 73.47
CA PRO A 62 -2.77 26.28 74.88
C PRO A 62 -3.37 27.67 75.15
N VAL A 63 -3.73 28.44 74.12
CA VAL A 63 -4.42 29.71 74.31
C VAL A 63 -5.93 29.46 74.42
N THR A 64 -6.53 29.85 75.53
CA THR A 64 -7.99 29.79 75.69
C THR A 64 -8.63 30.98 74.98
N SER A 65 -9.55 30.72 74.05
CA SER A 65 -10.28 31.74 73.28
C SER A 65 -9.37 32.83 72.66
N PRO A 66 -8.41 32.44 71.79
CA PRO A 66 -7.52 33.40 71.15
C PRO A 66 -8.33 34.43 70.32
N ALA A 67 -8.00 35.71 70.49
CA ALA A 67 -8.59 36.79 69.72
C ALA A 67 -8.16 36.72 68.24
N ASP A 68 -8.95 37.29 67.34
CA ASP A 68 -8.57 37.38 65.93
C ASP A 68 -7.28 38.19 65.77
N ALA A 69 -6.40 37.73 64.88
CA ALA A 69 -5.05 38.25 64.67
C ALA A 69 -4.10 38.20 65.89
N LEU A 70 -4.43 37.43 66.95
CA LEU A 70 -3.50 37.20 68.07
C LEU A 70 -2.23 36.52 67.58
N THR A 71 -1.08 37.19 67.70
CA THR A 71 0.21 36.69 67.19
C THR A 71 1.08 36.11 68.29
N VAL A 72 1.62 34.92 68.05
CA VAL A 72 2.51 34.17 68.97
C VAL A 72 3.69 33.59 68.20
N PHE A 73 4.78 33.31 68.89
CA PHE A 73 5.88 32.52 68.33
C PHE A 73 5.72 31.07 68.76
N ASN A 74 5.44 30.17 67.83
CA ASN A 74 5.43 28.74 68.08
C ASN A 74 6.86 28.21 68.29
N THR A 75 7.04 27.36 69.30
CA THR A 75 8.32 26.73 69.65
C THR A 75 8.37 25.24 69.36
N ALA A 76 7.24 24.60 69.06
CA ALA A 76 7.15 23.16 68.89
C ALA A 76 7.14 22.75 67.40
N THR A 77 7.71 21.57 67.12
CA THR A 77 7.41 20.81 65.90
C THR A 77 6.44 19.71 66.30
N ALA A 78 5.17 19.83 65.92
CA ALA A 78 4.11 18.93 66.38
C ALA A 78 2.99 18.78 65.34
N GLY A 79 2.16 17.74 65.49
CA GLY A 79 1.03 17.44 64.59
C GLY A 79 1.41 16.62 63.36
N LEU A 80 0.41 16.30 62.54
CA LEU A 80 0.54 15.59 61.27
C LEU A 80 0.12 16.50 60.10
N ALA A 81 0.76 16.33 58.93
CA ALA A 81 0.38 17.05 57.72
C ALA A 81 -1.10 16.80 57.36
N PRO A 82 -1.87 17.82 56.94
CA PRO A 82 -1.47 19.20 56.63
C PRO A 82 -1.55 20.19 57.81
N ASN A 83 -1.87 19.73 59.02
CA ASN A 83 -2.13 20.58 60.19
C ASN A 83 -0.97 20.63 61.19
N ASN A 84 0.23 20.23 60.75
CA ASN A 84 1.44 20.28 61.57
C ASN A 84 1.90 21.74 61.77
N VAL A 85 2.52 21.97 62.91
CA VAL A 85 3.17 23.23 63.25
C VAL A 85 4.68 23.04 63.32
N THR A 86 5.42 24.08 62.96
CA THR A 86 6.88 24.15 63.09
C THR A 86 7.24 25.46 63.80
N PRO A 87 8.45 25.59 64.37
CA PRO A 87 8.87 26.85 64.98
C PRO A 87 8.71 28.05 64.02
N GLY A 88 8.12 29.14 64.50
CA GLY A 88 7.84 30.32 63.69
C GLY A 88 6.71 31.18 64.23
N TYR A 89 6.43 32.31 63.59
CA TYR A 89 5.32 33.18 63.97
C TYR A 89 4.01 32.65 63.43
N TYR A 90 2.97 32.66 64.27
CA TYR A 90 1.60 32.30 63.92
C TYR A 90 0.65 33.37 64.44
N TYR A 91 -0.44 33.60 63.72
CA TYR A 91 -1.58 34.34 64.23
C TYR A 91 -2.84 33.47 64.25
N TRP A 92 -3.73 33.71 65.21
CA TRP A 92 -5.02 33.04 65.23
C TRP A 92 -5.98 33.71 64.24
N SER A 93 -6.59 32.93 63.34
CA SER A 93 -7.69 33.37 62.49
C SER A 93 -9.00 32.88 63.08
N VAL A 94 -9.87 33.81 63.48
CA VAL A 94 -11.24 33.46 63.91
C VAL A 94 -12.06 32.94 62.74
N ALA A 95 -11.94 33.55 61.55
CA ALA A 95 -12.64 33.10 60.35
C ALA A 95 -12.22 31.68 59.93
N GLY A 96 -10.94 31.33 60.06
CA GLY A 96 -10.40 30.02 59.72
C GLY A 96 -10.42 29.00 60.86
N SER A 97 -10.79 29.42 62.07
CA SER A 97 -10.69 28.67 63.34
C SER A 97 -9.36 27.91 63.48
N ARG A 98 -8.25 28.57 63.14
CA ARG A 98 -6.92 27.95 63.05
C ARG A 98 -5.80 28.96 63.28
N TRP A 99 -4.65 28.45 63.72
CA TRP A 99 -3.37 29.14 63.64
C TRP A 99 -2.87 29.18 62.19
N VAL A 100 -2.61 30.38 61.70
CA VAL A 100 -2.04 30.65 60.39
C VAL A 100 -0.59 31.08 60.59
N ARG A 101 0.34 30.40 59.93
CA ARG A 101 1.77 30.75 59.99
C ARG A 101 1.99 32.06 59.26
N LEU A 102 2.66 33.01 59.91
CA LEU A 102 3.08 34.27 59.31
C LEU A 102 4.33 33.99 58.46
N LEU A 103 4.09 33.60 57.21
CA LEU A 103 5.00 33.37 56.08
C LEU A 103 6.44 32.90 56.39
N ASP A 104 6.78 31.70 55.94
CA ASP A 104 8.17 31.23 55.83
C ASP A 104 8.53 31.12 54.35
N ILE A 105 9.40 32.00 53.86
CA ILE A 105 9.82 32.08 52.46
C ILE A 105 10.89 31.03 52.11
N ALA A 106 11.32 30.18 53.05
CA ALA A 106 12.44 29.27 52.81
C ALA A 106 12.13 28.01 51.97
N THR A 107 10.85 27.70 51.66
CA THR A 107 10.52 26.55 50.79
C THR A 107 9.56 26.98 49.69
N SER A 108 10.10 27.39 48.55
CA SER A 108 9.36 27.74 47.34
C SER A 108 8.81 26.52 46.61
N ASP A 109 8.08 25.66 47.29
CA ASP A 109 7.05 24.86 46.61
C ASP A 109 5.88 25.80 46.35
N ILE A 110 6.02 26.62 45.31
CA ILE A 110 4.87 27.35 44.74
C ILE A 110 4.02 26.28 44.05
N ASN A 111 3.12 25.67 44.81
CA ASN A 111 2.02 24.94 44.19
C ASN A 111 1.24 25.94 43.32
N LEU A 112 0.95 25.58 42.07
CA LEU A 112 0.08 26.35 41.17
C LEU A 112 -1.32 26.60 41.78
N TYR A 113 -1.68 25.83 42.81
CA TYR A 113 -2.88 25.98 43.62
C TYR A 113 -2.47 26.28 45.08
N LYS A 114 -2.65 27.53 45.54
CA LYS A 114 -2.46 27.87 46.96
C LYS A 114 -3.67 27.57 47.83
N ASP A 115 -4.84 27.39 47.23
CA ASP A 115 -6.08 26.90 47.84
C ASP A 115 -6.92 26.24 46.73
N ASN A 116 -7.53 25.10 47.05
CA ASN A 116 -8.55 24.36 46.28
C ASN A 116 -9.09 24.96 44.95
N GLY A 117 -8.33 24.79 43.87
CA GLY A 117 -8.86 24.14 42.65
C GLY A 117 -10.00 24.81 41.88
N SER A 118 -9.97 26.12 41.60
CA SER A 118 -10.72 26.65 40.46
C SER A 118 -10.13 27.95 39.91
N ILE A 119 -9.99 28.04 38.58
CA ILE A 119 -9.74 29.31 37.89
C ILE A 119 -11.10 29.98 37.73
N THR A 120 -11.42 30.93 38.62
CA THR A 120 -12.61 31.77 38.45
C THR A 120 -12.29 32.94 37.51
N ALA A 121 -13.07 33.00 36.43
CA ALA A 121 -13.13 34.04 35.38
C ALA A 121 -11.95 34.12 34.39
N LEU A 122 -12.20 33.68 33.14
CA LEU A 122 -11.65 34.10 31.83
C LEU A 122 -10.17 34.53 31.70
N ALA A 123 -9.30 34.22 32.66
CA ALA A 123 -7.92 34.67 32.68
C ALA A 123 -6.98 33.52 32.30
N ASN A 124 -6.08 33.77 31.36
CA ASN A 124 -5.03 32.84 30.99
C ASN A 124 -4.04 32.67 32.16
N ARG A 125 -3.61 31.43 32.41
CA ARG A 125 -2.45 31.14 33.27
C ARG A 125 -1.25 30.86 32.39
N THR A 126 -0.33 31.83 32.34
CA THR A 126 0.94 31.66 31.64
C THR A 126 2.01 31.27 32.64
N VAL A 127 2.57 30.07 32.49
CA VAL A 127 3.81 29.68 33.17
C VAL A 127 4.96 30.01 32.22
N THR A 128 5.78 31.00 32.59
CA THR A 128 6.98 31.36 31.82
C THR A 128 8.18 30.72 32.48
N VAL A 129 8.90 29.88 31.74
CA VAL A 129 10.10 29.18 32.22
C VAL A 129 11.30 29.74 31.44
N PRO A 130 12.40 30.15 32.10
CA PRO A 130 13.62 30.57 31.41
C PRO A 130 14.15 29.48 30.45
N HIS A 131 14.78 29.90 29.35
CA HIS A 131 15.29 29.02 28.28
C HIS A 131 16.27 27.91 28.74
N SER A 132 16.80 28.00 29.95
CA SER A 132 17.75 27.03 30.53
C SER A 132 17.12 26.07 31.55
N THR A 133 15.80 26.03 31.66
CA THR A 133 15.10 25.27 32.70
C THR A 133 13.93 24.48 32.11
N ASN A 134 13.64 23.31 32.70
CA ASN A 134 12.60 22.40 32.23
C ASN A 134 11.33 22.55 33.08
N LEU A 135 10.16 22.45 32.44
CA LEU A 135 8.88 22.25 33.12
C LEU A 135 8.57 20.76 33.13
N ASN A 136 8.73 20.11 34.29
CA ASN A 136 8.48 18.68 34.43
C ASN A 136 7.11 18.44 35.08
N PHE A 137 6.31 17.57 34.48
CA PHE A 137 5.10 17.01 35.09
C PHE A 137 5.39 15.55 35.47
N SER A 138 5.40 15.25 36.77
CA SER A 138 5.65 13.89 37.27
C SER A 138 4.49 13.40 38.12
N GLY A 139 3.98 12.20 37.83
CA GLY A 139 3.09 11.47 38.73
C GLY A 139 3.90 10.68 39.75
N LEU A 140 3.49 10.66 41.02
CA LEU A 140 4.05 9.73 42.00
C LEU A 140 3.38 8.34 41.81
N GLY A 141 4.19 7.28 41.68
CA GLY A 141 3.70 5.89 41.79
C GLY A 141 2.73 5.41 40.70
N GLY A 142 3.08 5.56 39.42
CA GLY A 142 2.26 5.04 38.31
C GLY A 142 1.06 5.91 37.93
N GLY A 143 0.96 7.13 38.47
CA GLY A 143 -0.04 8.10 38.07
C GLY A 143 0.21 8.66 36.68
N SER A 144 -0.82 8.67 35.83
CA SER A 144 -0.81 9.31 34.52
C SER A 144 -1.00 10.83 34.64
N VAL A 145 -0.27 11.59 33.84
CA VAL A 145 -0.57 13.01 33.62
C VAL A 145 -1.60 13.09 32.49
N TYR A 146 -2.84 13.48 32.81
CA TYR A 146 -3.89 13.67 31.83
C TYR A 146 -4.08 15.16 31.53
N THR A 147 -4.20 15.48 30.25
CA THR A 147 -4.74 16.77 29.79
C THR A 147 -6.12 16.50 29.19
N TYR A 148 -7.15 17.10 29.76
CA TYR A 148 -8.54 16.96 29.30
C TYR A 148 -9.08 18.32 28.86
N ILE A 149 -9.73 18.37 27.71
CA ILE A 149 -10.41 19.56 27.19
C ILE A 149 -11.81 19.13 26.72
N GLU A 150 -12.86 19.77 27.23
CA GLU A 150 -14.26 19.52 26.80
C GLU A 150 -14.52 20.04 25.38
N SER A 151 -13.92 21.17 25.00
CA SER A 151 -13.96 21.73 23.64
C SER A 151 -12.73 22.61 23.36
N GLY A 152 -12.16 22.50 22.16
CA GLY A 152 -10.98 23.26 21.73
C GLY A 152 -9.81 22.38 21.33
N THR A 153 -8.62 22.96 21.24
CA THR A 153 -7.40 22.29 20.80
C THR A 153 -6.32 22.32 21.88
N ILE A 154 -5.59 21.20 22.04
CA ILE A 154 -4.31 21.19 22.76
C ILE A 154 -3.24 21.53 21.72
N GLY A 155 -2.62 22.69 21.83
CA GLY A 155 -1.52 23.11 20.96
C GLY A 155 -0.17 22.89 21.61
N LEU A 156 0.75 22.23 20.90
CA LEU A 156 2.18 22.19 21.23
C LEU A 156 2.91 22.94 20.11
N TYR A 157 3.66 23.98 20.47
CA TYR A 157 4.36 24.85 19.51
C TYR A 157 5.82 25.01 19.92
N ALA A 158 6.75 24.75 19.00
CA ALA A 158 8.16 25.07 19.16
C ALA A 158 8.51 26.27 18.28
N TYR A 159 9.00 27.35 18.89
CA TYR A 159 9.33 28.63 18.22
C TYR A 159 10.84 28.81 18.06
N ASP A 160 11.51 27.98 17.26
CA ASP A 160 12.87 28.25 16.83
C ASP A 160 13.16 27.64 15.44
N ALA A 161 14.33 27.98 14.86
CA ALA A 161 14.73 27.56 13.50
C ALA A 161 14.86 26.03 13.33
N ASN A 162 14.93 25.30 14.45
CA ASN A 162 15.03 23.84 14.49
C ASN A 162 13.85 23.23 15.26
N GLY A 163 12.74 23.94 15.47
CA GLY A 163 11.73 23.60 16.47
C GLY A 163 11.27 22.15 16.40
N VAL A 164 11.83 21.30 17.27
CA VAL A 164 11.48 19.89 17.39
C VAL A 164 10.54 19.75 18.58
N ILE A 165 9.41 19.09 18.36
CA ILE A 165 8.59 18.54 19.43
C ILE A 165 8.97 17.07 19.54
N GLU A 166 9.76 16.73 20.55
CA GLU A 166 10.10 15.35 20.84
C GLU A 166 9.01 14.75 21.73
N ILE A 167 8.41 13.64 21.27
CA ILE A 167 7.56 12.78 22.09
C ILE A 167 8.29 11.47 22.17
N SER A 168 8.79 11.14 23.36
CA SER A 168 9.55 9.93 23.62
C SER A 168 8.98 9.22 24.84
N THR A 169 9.27 7.92 24.91
CA THR A 169 8.92 7.08 26.05
C THR A 169 10.19 6.34 26.48
N GLU A 170 10.37 6.15 27.78
CA GLU A 170 11.53 5.45 28.34
C GLU A 170 11.07 4.15 29.02
N GLY A 171 11.78 3.04 28.80
CA GLY A 171 11.54 1.75 29.46
C GLY A 171 11.36 0.57 28.50
N SER A 172 11.14 -0.62 29.06
CA SER A 172 10.78 -1.82 28.29
C SER A 172 9.27 -1.77 27.96
N ASN A 173 8.88 -1.93 26.69
CA ASN A 173 7.49 -1.87 26.18
C ASN A 173 6.82 -0.49 26.27
N SER A 174 7.54 0.56 25.88
CA SER A 174 7.03 1.92 25.94
C SER A 174 6.49 2.37 24.57
N ASP A 175 5.17 2.34 24.40
CA ASP A 175 4.51 2.68 23.12
C ASP A 175 4.02 4.14 23.11
N ILE A 176 4.20 4.82 21.98
CA ILE A 176 3.49 6.08 21.68
C ILE A 176 2.23 5.70 20.89
N THR A 177 1.06 5.83 21.52
CA THR A 177 -0.22 5.56 20.87
C THR A 177 -0.89 6.86 20.47
N LEU A 178 -1.19 7.02 19.17
CA LEU A 178 -2.09 8.06 18.67
C LEU A 178 -3.40 7.39 18.24
N SER A 179 -4.47 7.63 18.99
CA SER A 179 -5.77 7.00 18.77
C SER A 179 -6.91 7.93 19.14
N THR A 180 -8.04 7.78 18.49
CA THR A 180 -9.29 8.45 18.85
C THR A 180 -10.20 7.51 19.62
N ALA A 181 -10.84 7.99 20.68
CA ALA A 181 -11.70 7.16 21.54
C ALA A 181 -13.14 7.00 21.02
N VAL A 182 -13.55 7.77 20.01
CA VAL A 182 -14.94 7.83 19.50
C VAL A 182 -14.99 7.29 18.08
N ALA A 183 -16.00 6.48 17.78
CA ALA A 183 -16.24 5.94 16.44
C ALA A 183 -16.42 7.08 15.42
N GLY A 184 -15.75 6.97 14.27
CA GLY A 184 -15.79 7.98 13.20
C GLY A 184 -14.90 9.21 13.43
N SER A 185 -14.00 9.17 14.42
CA SER A 185 -12.96 10.19 14.59
C SER A 185 -11.68 9.80 13.85
N ASP A 186 -10.94 10.81 13.36
CA ASP A 186 -9.73 10.62 12.58
C ASP A 186 -8.47 11.03 13.36
N VAL A 187 -7.36 10.33 13.11
CA VAL A 187 -6.01 10.79 13.46
C VAL A 187 -5.41 11.47 12.22
N LEU A 188 -5.31 12.79 12.26
CA LEU A 188 -4.79 13.58 11.14
C LEU A 188 -3.32 13.95 11.37
N LEU A 189 -2.44 13.50 10.47
CA LEU A 189 -1.04 13.93 10.39
C LEU A 189 -0.89 14.85 9.17
N GLN A 190 -1.28 16.11 9.35
CA GLN A 190 -1.27 17.10 8.27
C GLN A 190 -0.24 18.20 8.55
N PRO A 191 0.81 18.29 7.73
CA PRO A 191 1.66 19.46 7.74
C PRO A 191 0.90 20.74 7.33
N GLN A 192 1.19 21.86 7.98
CA GLN A 192 0.46 23.13 7.83
C GLN A 192 0.54 23.77 6.43
N THR A 193 1.48 23.35 5.58
CA THR A 193 1.68 23.88 4.24
C THR A 193 1.82 22.76 3.22
N ASN A 194 1.44 23.03 1.97
CA ASN A 194 1.42 22.07 0.87
C ASN A 194 2.77 21.41 0.55
N ASP A 195 3.89 21.97 1.00
CA ASP A 195 5.25 21.46 0.68
C ASP A 195 5.91 20.68 1.81
N LYS A 196 5.13 20.24 2.79
CA LYS A 196 5.63 19.47 3.93
C LYS A 196 5.10 18.03 3.86
N PHE A 197 5.83 17.14 4.52
CA PHE A 197 5.73 15.69 4.34
C PHE A 197 5.78 14.98 5.69
N VAL A 198 5.26 13.76 5.74
CA VAL A 198 5.36 12.87 6.91
C VAL A 198 6.49 11.88 6.65
N GLY A 199 7.57 11.99 7.44
CA GLY A 199 8.69 11.05 7.40
C GLY A 199 8.59 10.04 8.55
N ILE A 200 8.79 8.76 8.26
CA ILE A 200 8.97 7.70 9.27
C ILE A 200 10.37 7.14 9.10
N GLY A 201 11.23 7.30 10.11
CA GLY A 201 12.63 6.91 10.02
C GLY A 201 13.48 7.76 9.06
N THR A 202 13.01 8.97 8.71
CA THR A 202 13.75 9.96 7.90
C THR A 202 13.44 11.38 8.37
N VAL A 203 14.47 12.25 8.40
CA VAL A 203 14.35 13.69 8.74
C VAL A 203 14.25 14.57 7.49
N SER A 204 14.36 13.99 6.30
CA SER A 204 14.30 14.69 5.02
C SER A 204 13.42 13.92 4.03
N PRO A 205 12.12 13.75 4.35
CA PRO A 205 11.18 13.09 3.45
C PRO A 205 11.13 13.79 2.08
N THR A 206 11.02 13.00 1.01
CA THR A 206 10.92 13.46 -0.39
C THR A 206 9.54 13.21 -1.00
N GLN A 207 8.72 12.40 -0.33
CA GLN A 207 7.34 12.07 -0.71
C GLN A 207 6.37 12.42 0.42
N LYS A 208 5.07 12.49 0.12
CA LYS A 208 4.01 12.87 1.08
C LYS A 208 4.02 12.02 2.35
N LEU A 209 4.21 10.72 2.16
CA LEU A 209 4.57 9.75 3.20
C LEU A 209 5.86 9.07 2.74
N ASP A 210 6.94 9.24 3.49
CA ASP A 210 8.25 8.69 3.15
C ASP A 210 8.77 7.84 4.32
N ILE A 211 9.15 6.59 4.02
CA ILE A 211 9.59 5.60 5.00
C ILE A 211 11.04 5.27 4.67
N GLY A 212 11.97 5.90 5.40
CA GLY A 212 13.38 5.93 5.02
C GLY A 212 14.13 4.62 5.23
N ILE A 213 13.66 3.77 6.15
CA ILE A 213 14.25 2.47 6.47
C ILE A 213 13.17 1.44 6.83
N GLY A 214 13.48 0.16 6.61
CA GLY A 214 12.59 -0.95 6.94
C GLY A 214 11.57 -1.27 5.85
N SER A 215 10.60 -2.12 6.18
CA SER A 215 9.53 -2.53 5.27
C SER A 215 8.18 -2.04 5.76
N VAL A 216 7.32 -1.62 4.81
CA VAL A 216 5.93 -1.27 5.10
C VAL A 216 5.08 -2.52 5.07
N ARG A 217 4.34 -2.78 6.14
CA ARG A 217 3.31 -3.82 6.15
C ARG A 217 1.93 -3.19 6.21
N VAL A 218 1.14 -3.41 5.17
CA VAL A 218 -0.31 -3.17 5.19
C VAL A 218 -0.98 -4.53 5.42
N ARG A 219 -1.74 -4.64 6.51
CA ARG A 219 -2.50 -5.87 6.84
C ARG A 219 -3.85 -5.85 6.13
N ASP A 220 -4.41 -7.04 5.94
CA ASP A 220 -5.76 -7.22 5.39
C ASP A 220 -6.00 -6.59 4.01
N ILE A 221 -4.96 -6.61 3.15
CA ILE A 221 -5.16 -6.46 1.70
C ILE A 221 -5.97 -7.68 1.24
N THR A 222 -7.28 -7.53 1.12
CA THR A 222 -8.20 -8.65 0.86
C THR A 222 -7.98 -9.21 -0.55
N ALA A 223 -7.89 -10.54 -0.64
CA ALA A 223 -7.53 -11.25 -1.88
C ALA A 223 -8.65 -11.27 -2.94
N THR A 224 -9.88 -10.94 -2.57
CA THR A 224 -11.07 -11.04 -3.42
C THR A 224 -11.69 -9.67 -3.64
N HIS A 225 -11.10 -8.92 -4.56
CA HIS A 225 -11.77 -7.80 -5.20
C HIS A 225 -11.96 -8.14 -6.69
N THR A 226 -13.21 -8.17 -7.14
CA THR A 226 -13.51 -8.16 -8.57
C THR A 226 -13.10 -6.78 -9.08
N LEU A 227 -11.99 -6.71 -9.81
CA LEU A 227 -11.42 -5.45 -10.31
C LEU A 227 -12.47 -4.64 -11.09
N ALA A 228 -12.91 -3.54 -10.52
CA ALA A 228 -13.76 -2.56 -11.19
C ALA A 228 -12.93 -1.72 -12.17
N ALA A 229 -13.58 -1.09 -13.15
CA ALA A 229 -12.89 -0.22 -14.12
C ALA A 229 -12.22 1.01 -13.49
N THR A 230 -12.63 1.37 -12.27
CA THR A 230 -12.08 2.48 -11.48
C THR A 230 -10.85 2.09 -10.67
N ASP A 231 -10.57 0.80 -10.50
CA ASP A 231 -9.49 0.33 -9.64
C ASP A 231 -8.13 0.61 -10.28
N LYS A 232 -7.16 0.99 -9.45
CA LYS A 232 -5.78 1.24 -9.89
C LYS A 232 -4.90 0.09 -9.50
N VAL A 233 -4.03 -0.32 -10.43
CA VAL A 233 -2.92 -1.23 -10.13
C VAL A 233 -1.77 -0.38 -9.61
N VAL A 234 -1.27 -0.71 -8.41
CA VAL A 234 -0.14 -0.01 -7.80
C VAL A 234 1.12 -0.85 -7.98
N ILE A 235 2.18 -0.23 -8.48
CA ILE A 235 3.53 -0.81 -8.58
C ILE A 235 4.53 0.07 -7.83
N ALA A 236 5.68 -0.48 -7.47
CA ALA A 236 6.80 0.28 -6.91
C ALA A 236 7.96 0.32 -7.90
N ASP A 237 8.65 1.45 -7.99
CA ASP A 237 9.93 1.52 -8.71
C ASP A 237 11.12 1.10 -7.84
N ASN A 238 12.34 1.15 -8.41
CA ASN A 238 13.57 0.76 -7.70
C ASN A 238 13.90 1.66 -6.50
N ALA A 239 13.30 2.85 -6.39
CA ALA A 239 13.42 3.73 -5.22
C ALA A 239 12.29 3.51 -4.21
N GLY A 240 11.39 2.54 -4.45
CA GLY A 240 10.23 2.25 -3.60
C GLY A 240 9.06 3.22 -3.78
N ILE A 241 9.08 4.09 -4.79
CA ILE A 241 7.99 5.05 -5.04
C ILE A 241 6.80 4.30 -5.66
N LEU A 242 5.64 4.41 -5.00
CA LEU A 242 4.40 3.83 -5.49
C LEU A 242 3.83 4.64 -6.65
N LYS A 243 3.50 3.95 -7.75
CA LYS A 243 2.93 4.51 -8.97
C LYS A 243 1.69 3.71 -9.37
N SER A 244 0.76 4.36 -10.08
CA SER A 244 -0.36 3.66 -10.69
C SER A 244 -0.08 3.36 -12.16
N VAL A 245 -0.52 2.19 -12.61
CA VAL A 245 -0.45 1.76 -14.01
C VAL A 245 -1.80 1.27 -14.49
N ASP A 246 -2.01 1.32 -15.79
CA ASP A 246 -3.21 0.75 -16.40
C ASP A 246 -3.24 -0.76 -16.27
N LYS A 247 -4.43 -1.33 -16.06
CA LYS A 247 -4.63 -2.78 -15.88
C LYS A 247 -4.09 -3.63 -17.03
N SER A 248 -4.04 -3.07 -18.24
CA SER A 248 -3.55 -3.76 -19.44
C SER A 248 -2.11 -4.25 -19.33
N VAL A 249 -1.29 -3.64 -18.45
CA VAL A 249 0.10 -4.08 -18.27
C VAL A 249 0.24 -5.41 -17.52
N LEU A 250 -0.84 -5.92 -16.92
CA LEU A 250 -0.87 -7.23 -16.26
C LEU A 250 -1.34 -8.37 -17.17
N ALA A 251 -1.93 -8.05 -18.34
CA ALA A 251 -2.41 -9.05 -19.28
C ALA A 251 -1.24 -9.56 -20.13
N VAL A 252 -0.74 -10.75 -19.82
CA VAL A 252 0.27 -11.44 -20.63
C VAL A 252 -0.46 -12.15 -21.77
N GLU A 253 -0.63 -11.48 -22.90
CA GLU A 253 -1.08 -12.15 -24.12
C GLU A 253 0.06 -13.01 -24.69
N PRO A 254 -0.22 -14.21 -25.24
CA PRO A 254 0.83 -15.14 -25.66
C PRO A 254 1.53 -14.71 -26.97
N TRP A 255 1.04 -13.68 -27.66
CA TRP A 255 1.49 -13.26 -28.99
C TRP A 255 2.61 -12.20 -28.93
N PHE A 256 3.69 -12.45 -29.66
CA PHE A 256 4.87 -11.57 -29.73
C PHE A 256 5.01 -10.95 -31.12
N VAL A 257 5.65 -9.79 -31.23
CA VAL A 257 5.97 -9.14 -32.51
C VAL A 257 7.13 -9.87 -33.18
N GLN A 258 6.96 -10.27 -34.44
CA GLN A 258 8.00 -10.97 -35.21
C GLN A 258 9.32 -10.18 -35.23
N GLY A 259 10.43 -10.86 -34.93
CA GLY A 259 11.78 -10.27 -34.92
C GLY A 259 12.22 -9.66 -33.59
N GLY A 260 11.42 -9.76 -32.53
CA GLY A 260 11.80 -9.30 -31.18
C GLY A 260 11.14 -10.12 -30.07
N GLU A 261 11.33 -9.69 -28.82
CA GLU A 261 10.76 -10.34 -27.62
C GLU A 261 9.60 -9.54 -27.02
N LEU A 262 9.15 -8.49 -27.70
CA LEU A 262 8.05 -7.64 -27.26
C LEU A 262 6.70 -8.27 -27.61
N GLN A 263 5.74 -8.16 -26.70
CA GLN A 263 4.36 -8.57 -26.94
C GLN A 263 3.69 -7.64 -27.94
N SER A 264 2.82 -8.21 -28.79
CA SER A 264 2.05 -7.43 -29.75
C SER A 264 0.87 -6.73 -29.08
N ASN A 265 0.61 -5.47 -29.46
CA ASN A 265 -0.50 -4.67 -28.96
C ASN A 265 -1.29 -3.95 -30.07
N LEU A 266 -0.92 -4.13 -31.35
CA LEU A 266 -1.60 -3.53 -32.49
C LEU A 266 -2.06 -4.60 -33.48
N ASN A 267 -3.23 -4.39 -34.10
CA ASN A 267 -3.76 -5.27 -35.16
C ASN A 267 -2.89 -5.31 -36.42
N ALA A 268 -2.00 -4.35 -36.61
CA ALA A 268 -1.10 -4.28 -37.76
C ALA A 268 0.24 -5.01 -37.53
N ASP A 269 0.52 -5.43 -36.29
CA ASP A 269 1.77 -6.10 -35.97
C ASP A 269 1.83 -7.49 -36.63
N PRO A 270 2.95 -7.85 -37.25
CA PRO A 270 3.21 -9.25 -37.58
C PRO A 270 3.48 -10.03 -36.29
N ILE A 271 2.66 -11.05 -36.01
CA ILE A 271 2.72 -11.79 -34.74
C ILE A 271 3.35 -13.19 -34.88
N TYR A 272 3.99 -13.68 -33.80
CA TYR A 272 4.43 -15.07 -33.67
C TYR A 272 4.09 -15.66 -32.29
N HIS A 273 4.07 -16.99 -32.26
CA HIS A 273 3.93 -17.81 -31.05
C HIS A 273 4.85 -19.04 -31.17
N THR A 274 5.42 -19.51 -30.06
CA THR A 274 6.38 -20.64 -30.04
C THR A 274 5.73 -21.99 -29.74
N GLY A 275 4.62 -21.99 -29.00
CA GLY A 275 3.80 -23.17 -28.75
C GLY A 275 2.80 -23.47 -29.89
N SER A 276 2.02 -24.54 -29.72
CA SER A 276 0.93 -24.88 -30.66
C SER A 276 -0.29 -23.99 -30.44
N VAL A 277 -1.01 -23.69 -31.52
CA VAL A 277 -2.25 -22.90 -31.54
C VAL A 277 -3.42 -23.81 -31.89
N ALA A 278 -4.49 -23.74 -31.10
CA ALA A 278 -5.74 -24.43 -31.38
C ALA A 278 -6.88 -23.42 -31.55
N ILE A 279 -7.67 -23.56 -32.60
CA ILE A 279 -8.78 -22.66 -32.95
C ILE A 279 -10.08 -23.46 -32.95
N GLY A 280 -11.12 -22.94 -32.31
CA GLY A 280 -12.46 -23.53 -32.32
C GLY A 280 -12.68 -24.63 -31.28
N ILE A 281 -11.65 -25.02 -30.52
CA ILE A 281 -11.80 -26.00 -29.42
C ILE A 281 -12.40 -25.34 -28.18
N ALA A 282 -13.17 -26.10 -27.40
CA ALA A 282 -13.71 -25.64 -26.12
C ALA A 282 -12.57 -25.25 -25.14
N SER A 283 -12.75 -24.20 -24.34
CA SER A 283 -11.71 -23.62 -23.48
C SER A 283 -11.11 -24.56 -22.43
N SER A 284 -11.77 -25.66 -22.10
CA SER A 284 -11.26 -26.72 -21.20
C SER A 284 -10.57 -27.87 -21.93
N ALA A 285 -10.64 -27.92 -23.26
CA ALA A 285 -10.07 -28.99 -24.07
C ALA A 285 -8.68 -28.60 -24.58
N SER A 286 -7.78 -29.58 -24.64
CA SER A 286 -6.55 -29.48 -25.43
C SER A 286 -6.77 -30.03 -26.83
N ILE A 287 -5.83 -29.82 -27.74
CA ILE A 287 -5.75 -30.59 -29.00
C ILE A 287 -5.89 -32.08 -28.65
N PRO A 288 -6.76 -32.85 -29.34
CA PRO A 288 -6.97 -34.26 -29.01
C PRO A 288 -5.64 -35.03 -28.98
N ALA A 289 -5.39 -35.80 -27.92
CA ALA A 289 -4.11 -36.50 -27.71
C ALA A 289 -3.73 -37.43 -28.89
N ALA A 290 -4.73 -38.02 -29.55
CA ALA A 290 -4.54 -38.83 -30.75
C ALA A 290 -3.96 -38.01 -31.92
N GLU A 291 -4.36 -36.74 -32.08
CA GLU A 291 -3.81 -35.85 -33.12
C GLU A 291 -2.40 -35.38 -32.79
N VAL A 292 -2.14 -35.08 -31.51
CA VAL A 292 -0.79 -34.71 -31.04
C VAL A 292 0.19 -35.86 -31.28
N THR A 293 -0.22 -37.08 -30.95
CA THR A 293 0.63 -38.28 -31.13
C THR A 293 0.85 -38.61 -32.60
N ALA A 294 -0.17 -38.46 -33.45
CA ALA A 294 -0.10 -38.83 -34.85
C ALA A 294 0.59 -37.77 -35.74
N HIS A 295 0.36 -36.49 -35.46
CA HIS A 295 0.75 -35.40 -36.37
C HIS A 295 1.55 -34.28 -35.69
N ASN A 296 1.55 -34.19 -34.36
CA ASN A 296 2.17 -33.10 -33.59
C ASN A 296 1.91 -31.70 -34.18
N PRO A 297 0.63 -31.30 -34.38
CA PRO A 297 0.30 -30.09 -35.12
C PRO A 297 0.72 -28.83 -34.36
N LYS A 298 1.31 -27.89 -35.11
CA LYS A 298 1.55 -26.52 -34.62
C LYS A 298 0.31 -25.63 -34.72
N LEU A 299 -0.58 -25.94 -35.66
CA LEU A 299 -1.88 -25.30 -35.81
C LEU A 299 -2.94 -26.38 -35.95
N TYR A 300 -3.92 -26.39 -35.03
CA TYR A 300 -5.09 -27.27 -35.08
C TYR A 300 -6.36 -26.43 -35.14
N ILE A 301 -7.29 -26.76 -36.05
CA ILE A 301 -8.53 -26.02 -36.24
C ILE A 301 -9.69 -27.00 -36.19
N GLU A 302 -10.56 -26.84 -35.18
CA GLU A 302 -11.84 -27.53 -35.13
C GLU A 302 -12.87 -26.70 -35.92
N GLY A 303 -13.02 -27.01 -37.19
CA GLY A 303 -13.94 -26.32 -38.10
C GLY A 303 -13.40 -26.23 -39.52
N ASN A 304 -13.97 -25.29 -40.28
CA ASN A 304 -13.59 -25.04 -41.68
C ASN A 304 -12.50 -23.96 -41.76
N VAL A 305 -11.61 -24.09 -42.74
CA VAL A 305 -10.63 -23.05 -43.09
C VAL A 305 -11.03 -22.42 -44.43
N SER A 306 -11.22 -21.10 -44.44
CA SER A 306 -11.45 -20.31 -45.66
C SER A 306 -10.31 -19.31 -45.81
N THR A 307 -9.69 -19.27 -46.98
CA THR A 307 -8.58 -18.36 -47.30
C THR A 307 -8.77 -17.80 -48.69
N THR A 308 -8.37 -16.54 -48.88
CA THR A 308 -8.28 -15.91 -50.21
C THR A 308 -6.93 -16.17 -50.88
N GLY A 309 -5.97 -16.72 -50.14
CA GLY A 309 -4.61 -17.02 -50.60
C GLY A 309 -4.39 -18.50 -50.93
N SER A 310 -3.13 -18.83 -51.22
CA SER A 310 -2.68 -20.20 -51.53
C SER A 310 -2.10 -20.91 -50.31
N TYR A 311 -2.13 -22.25 -50.32
CA TYR A 311 -1.42 -23.08 -49.35
C TYR A 311 -0.07 -23.51 -49.94
N TYR A 312 1.00 -23.26 -49.21
CA TYR A 312 2.34 -23.69 -49.56
C TYR A 312 2.77 -24.81 -48.61
N THR A 313 3.22 -25.92 -49.16
CA THR A 313 3.76 -27.05 -48.39
C THR A 313 5.11 -27.44 -48.96
N ALA A 314 6.03 -27.89 -48.12
CA ALA A 314 7.28 -28.47 -48.57
C ALA A 314 7.05 -29.96 -48.87
N SER A 315 7.34 -30.38 -50.10
CA SER A 315 7.45 -31.80 -50.46
C SER A 315 8.90 -32.12 -50.77
N SER A 316 9.39 -33.27 -50.31
CA SER A 316 10.72 -33.76 -50.67
C SER A 316 10.76 -34.47 -52.02
N VAL A 317 9.59 -34.77 -52.61
CA VAL A 317 9.46 -35.55 -53.85
C VAL A 317 8.40 -34.93 -54.75
N TYR A 318 8.68 -34.88 -56.05
CA TYR A 318 7.76 -34.48 -57.11
C TYR A 318 7.69 -35.60 -58.16
N ALA A 319 6.54 -35.78 -58.82
CA ALA A 319 6.23 -37.01 -59.56
C ALA A 319 7.08 -37.28 -60.82
N ASP A 320 7.83 -36.29 -61.30
CA ASP A 320 8.67 -36.35 -62.51
C ASP A 320 9.61 -37.57 -62.62
N TYR A 321 9.89 -38.26 -61.50
CA TYR A 321 10.60 -39.55 -61.51
C TYR A 321 9.95 -40.62 -62.41
N VAL A 322 8.65 -40.52 -62.70
CA VAL A 322 7.95 -41.48 -63.57
C VAL A 322 8.50 -41.37 -64.99
N PHE A 323 8.56 -40.16 -65.53
CA PHE A 323 9.11 -39.92 -66.86
C PHE A 323 10.62 -40.15 -66.92
N GLU A 324 11.37 -39.72 -65.90
CA GLU A 324 12.81 -39.99 -65.82
C GLU A 324 13.10 -41.49 -65.93
N LYS A 325 12.41 -42.30 -65.12
CA LYS A 325 12.58 -43.75 -65.14
C LYS A 325 12.19 -44.35 -66.48
N TYR A 326 11.07 -43.92 -67.07
CA TYR A 326 10.58 -44.48 -68.33
C TYR A 326 11.51 -44.20 -69.51
N PHE A 327 11.95 -42.95 -69.67
CA PHE A 327 12.74 -42.54 -70.84
C PHE A 327 14.25 -42.68 -70.64
N ALA A 328 14.77 -42.38 -69.45
CA ALA A 328 16.20 -42.43 -69.16
C ALA A 328 16.65 -43.73 -68.47
N GLY A 329 15.71 -44.61 -68.08
CA GLY A 329 15.97 -45.89 -67.41
C GLY A 329 16.35 -45.77 -65.93
N LYS A 330 16.50 -44.54 -65.40
CA LYS A 330 16.83 -44.23 -64.01
C LYS A 330 16.10 -42.97 -63.55
N SER A 331 15.85 -42.84 -62.25
CA SER A 331 15.42 -41.58 -61.63
C SER A 331 16.28 -41.26 -60.42
N GLU A 332 16.68 -40.00 -60.29
CA GLU A 332 17.45 -39.51 -59.13
C GLU A 332 16.52 -39.11 -57.98
N ILE A 333 15.29 -38.69 -58.31
CA ILE A 333 14.24 -38.32 -57.35
C ILE A 333 13.69 -39.56 -56.63
N ASN A 334 13.45 -40.66 -57.37
CA ASN A 334 13.04 -41.94 -56.79
C ASN A 334 13.72 -43.13 -57.50
N PRO A 335 14.88 -43.60 -57.00
CA PRO A 335 15.62 -44.71 -57.62
C PRO A 335 14.86 -46.03 -57.66
N ASN A 336 13.92 -46.23 -56.72
CA ASN A 336 13.17 -47.47 -56.55
C ASN A 336 11.86 -47.49 -57.36
N TYR A 337 11.53 -46.41 -58.07
CA TYR A 337 10.34 -46.37 -58.91
C TYR A 337 10.48 -47.32 -60.09
N GLU A 338 9.38 -47.99 -60.44
CA GLU A 338 9.30 -48.94 -61.53
C GLU A 338 7.96 -48.80 -62.25
N PHE A 339 8.00 -48.43 -63.52
CA PHE A 339 6.81 -48.33 -64.37
C PHE A 339 6.17 -49.73 -64.55
N LYS A 340 4.89 -49.85 -64.22
CA LYS A 340 4.19 -51.15 -64.21
C LYS A 340 3.35 -51.34 -65.46
N SER A 341 3.24 -52.57 -65.95
CA SER A 341 2.38 -52.88 -67.10
C SER A 341 0.89 -52.81 -66.73
N LEU A 342 0.02 -52.52 -67.70
CA LEU A 342 -1.44 -52.55 -67.51
C LEU A 342 -1.98 -53.91 -67.06
N ASN A 343 -1.31 -55.02 -67.38
CA ASN A 343 -1.69 -56.35 -66.87
C ASN A 343 -1.45 -56.42 -65.35
N TYR A 344 -0.28 -55.99 -64.89
CA TYR A 344 0.02 -55.91 -63.46
C TYR A 344 -0.95 -54.98 -62.73
N VAL A 345 -1.19 -53.78 -63.28
CA VAL A 345 -2.10 -52.79 -62.68
C VAL A 345 -3.52 -53.37 -62.57
N ARG A 346 -4.02 -54.04 -63.61
CA ARG A 346 -5.32 -54.71 -63.60
C ARG A 346 -5.42 -55.76 -62.49
N ASP A 347 -4.43 -56.63 -62.38
CA ASP A 347 -4.45 -57.71 -61.39
C ASP A 347 -4.29 -57.16 -59.96
N PHE A 348 -3.51 -56.09 -59.78
CA PHE A 348 -3.40 -55.36 -58.53
C PHE A 348 -4.74 -54.74 -58.13
N ILE A 349 -5.41 -54.01 -59.02
CA ILE A 349 -6.72 -53.39 -58.73
C ILE A 349 -7.77 -54.46 -58.38
N LYS A 350 -7.80 -55.58 -59.12
CA LYS A 350 -8.72 -56.70 -58.82
C LYS A 350 -8.53 -57.26 -57.42
N THR A 351 -7.29 -57.29 -56.94
CA THR A 351 -6.92 -57.92 -55.66
C THR A 351 -6.97 -56.93 -54.49
N LYS A 352 -6.57 -55.67 -54.73
CA LYS A 352 -6.31 -54.66 -53.69
C LYS A 352 -7.32 -53.52 -53.68
N HIS A 353 -8.12 -53.35 -54.74
CA HIS A 353 -9.16 -52.33 -54.88
C HIS A 353 -8.67 -50.87 -54.79
N HIS A 354 -7.39 -50.63 -55.01
CA HIS A 354 -6.80 -49.29 -55.18
C HIS A 354 -5.67 -49.36 -56.22
N LEU A 355 -5.18 -48.20 -56.68
CA LEU A 355 -4.09 -48.12 -57.65
C LEU A 355 -2.73 -48.39 -56.97
N PRO A 356 -1.77 -49.04 -57.67
CA PRO A 356 -0.40 -49.17 -57.18
C PRO A 356 0.21 -47.79 -56.87
N GLY A 357 0.87 -47.66 -55.72
CA GLY A 357 1.52 -46.40 -55.29
C GLY A 357 0.58 -45.38 -54.63
N VAL A 358 -0.75 -45.57 -54.71
CA VAL A 358 -1.74 -44.72 -54.03
C VAL A 358 -2.06 -45.30 -52.66
N THR A 359 -2.13 -44.44 -51.63
CA THR A 359 -2.45 -44.86 -50.27
C THR A 359 -3.86 -45.46 -50.23
N SER A 360 -3.99 -46.70 -49.75
CA SER A 360 -5.29 -47.36 -49.59
C SER A 360 -6.10 -46.70 -48.48
N ILE A 361 -7.43 -46.70 -48.61
CA ILE A 361 -8.33 -46.26 -47.53
C ILE A 361 -8.14 -47.08 -46.25
N ALA A 362 -7.71 -48.35 -46.36
CA ALA A 362 -7.44 -49.19 -45.20
C ALA A 362 -6.19 -48.76 -44.42
N ASP A 363 -5.26 -48.07 -45.09
CA ASP A 363 -4.02 -47.55 -44.49
C ASP A 363 -4.19 -46.13 -43.96
N LEU A 364 -5.31 -45.47 -44.29
CA LEU A 364 -5.63 -44.15 -43.76
C LEU A 364 -6.15 -44.27 -42.32
N ARG A 365 -5.68 -43.35 -41.47
CA ARG A 365 -6.18 -43.26 -40.10
C ARG A 365 -7.63 -42.77 -40.11
N LYS A 366 -8.48 -43.52 -39.41
CA LYS A 366 -9.88 -43.13 -39.16
C LYS A 366 -9.98 -42.31 -37.87
N ALA A 367 -10.39 -41.07 -38.00
CA ALA A 367 -10.79 -40.19 -36.92
C ALA A 367 -12.32 -40.26 -36.70
N ASN A 368 -12.81 -39.62 -35.63
CA ASN A 368 -14.24 -39.61 -35.28
C ASN A 368 -15.12 -39.01 -36.39
N ASN A 369 -14.56 -38.07 -37.18
CA ASN A 369 -15.29 -37.33 -38.21
C ASN A 369 -14.93 -37.76 -39.65
N GLY A 370 -14.17 -38.84 -39.84
CA GLY A 370 -13.77 -39.31 -41.16
C GLY A 370 -12.34 -39.84 -41.23
N TYR A 371 -11.74 -39.85 -42.42
CA TYR A 371 -10.34 -40.24 -42.59
C TYR A 371 -9.45 -39.01 -42.63
N THR A 372 -8.27 -39.12 -42.00
CA THR A 372 -7.23 -38.10 -42.15
C THR A 372 -6.17 -38.56 -43.13
N PHE A 373 -5.76 -37.66 -44.00
CA PHE A 373 -4.78 -37.91 -45.04
C PHE A 373 -3.83 -36.72 -45.15
N ASP A 374 -2.62 -36.99 -45.64
CA ASP A 374 -1.64 -35.97 -45.97
C ASP A 374 -1.92 -35.47 -47.38
N MET A 375 -2.31 -34.19 -47.49
CA MET A 375 -2.64 -33.56 -48.77
C MET A 375 -1.42 -33.49 -49.70
N THR A 376 -0.24 -33.19 -49.17
CA THR A 376 1.01 -33.10 -49.95
C THR A 376 1.32 -34.46 -50.56
N LYS A 377 1.25 -35.53 -49.76
CA LYS A 377 1.46 -36.90 -50.25
C LYS A 377 0.42 -37.31 -51.29
N LEU A 378 -0.86 -37.00 -51.06
CA LEU A 378 -1.93 -37.31 -52.00
C LEU A 378 -1.74 -36.61 -53.35
N THR A 379 -1.33 -35.34 -53.35
CA THR A 379 -1.03 -34.60 -54.58
C THR A 379 0.10 -35.26 -55.37
N VAL A 380 1.19 -35.68 -54.71
CA VAL A 380 2.30 -36.39 -55.37
C VAL A 380 1.86 -37.73 -55.94
N GLN A 381 1.10 -38.53 -55.18
CA GLN A 381 0.56 -39.82 -55.66
C GLN A 381 -0.40 -39.63 -56.83
N SER A 382 -1.21 -38.58 -56.80
CA SER A 382 -2.12 -38.24 -57.90
C SER A 382 -1.36 -37.89 -59.18
N LEU A 383 -0.33 -37.04 -59.06
CA LEU A 383 0.53 -36.69 -60.19
C LEU A 383 1.26 -37.91 -60.76
N GLU A 384 1.81 -38.78 -59.91
CA GLU A 384 2.43 -40.04 -60.34
C GLU A 384 1.48 -40.87 -61.21
N LYS A 385 0.21 -41.00 -60.81
CA LYS A 385 -0.78 -41.76 -61.59
C LYS A 385 -1.19 -41.07 -62.88
N ILE A 386 -1.22 -39.74 -62.89
CA ILE A 386 -1.48 -38.96 -64.11
C ILE A 386 -0.34 -39.21 -65.11
N GLU A 387 0.92 -39.17 -64.68
CA GLU A 387 2.08 -39.43 -65.55
C GLU A 387 2.07 -40.86 -66.09
N GLU A 388 1.79 -41.85 -65.25
CA GLU A 388 1.65 -43.24 -65.69
C GLU A 388 0.53 -43.42 -66.72
N LEU A 389 -0.62 -42.77 -66.51
CA LEU A 389 -1.74 -42.81 -67.44
C LEU A 389 -1.35 -42.23 -68.80
N TYR A 390 -0.60 -41.12 -68.81
CA TYR A 390 -0.08 -40.53 -70.05
C TYR A 390 0.87 -41.49 -70.77
N LEU A 391 1.80 -42.14 -70.06
CA LEU A 391 2.69 -43.13 -70.65
C LEU A 391 1.93 -44.32 -71.26
N HIS A 392 0.96 -44.89 -70.54
CA HIS A 392 0.13 -45.97 -71.08
C HIS A 392 -0.71 -45.52 -72.29
N THR A 393 -1.17 -44.27 -72.30
CA THR A 393 -1.93 -43.71 -73.42
C THR A 393 -1.05 -43.56 -74.66
N ILE A 394 0.20 -43.12 -74.49
CA ILE A 394 1.20 -43.05 -75.56
C ILE A 394 1.47 -44.46 -76.11
N GLU A 395 1.76 -45.44 -75.23
CA GLU A 395 1.97 -46.84 -75.64
C GLU A 395 0.77 -47.43 -76.39
N GLN A 396 -0.45 -47.08 -75.96
CA GLN A 396 -1.68 -47.52 -76.62
C GLN A 396 -1.83 -46.86 -78.00
N LYS A 397 -1.51 -45.57 -78.13
CA LYS A 397 -1.56 -44.84 -79.39
C LYS A 397 -0.57 -45.42 -80.40
N ASP A 398 0.65 -45.71 -79.98
CA ASP A 398 1.68 -46.33 -80.83
C ASP A 398 1.23 -47.68 -81.37
N LYS A 399 0.58 -48.50 -80.53
CA LYS A 399 -0.02 -49.78 -80.96
C LYS A 399 -1.15 -49.59 -81.96
N ILE A 400 -2.03 -48.62 -81.74
CA ILE A 400 -3.13 -48.31 -82.67
C ILE A 400 -2.57 -47.87 -84.02
N ASP A 401 -1.54 -47.02 -84.03
CA ASP A 401 -0.90 -46.57 -85.27
C ASP A 401 -0.22 -47.71 -86.02
N ALA A 402 0.45 -48.61 -85.30
CA ALA A 402 1.05 -49.81 -85.87
C ALA A 402 -0.01 -50.74 -86.47
N GLN A 403 -1.12 -50.97 -85.75
CA GLN A 403 -2.25 -51.78 -86.23
C GLN A 403 -2.92 -51.13 -87.46
N GLN A 404 -3.10 -49.81 -87.45
CA GLN A 404 -3.69 -49.09 -88.58
C GLN A 404 -2.79 -49.16 -89.82
N LYS A 405 -1.47 -49.10 -89.64
CA LYS A 405 -0.49 -49.32 -90.71
C LYS A 405 -0.60 -50.73 -91.27
N GLU A 406 -0.64 -51.75 -90.41
CA GLU A 406 -0.80 -53.15 -90.83
C GLU A 406 -2.12 -53.39 -91.59
N ILE A 407 -3.22 -52.80 -91.11
CA ILE A 407 -4.53 -52.84 -91.80
C ILE A 407 -4.43 -52.19 -93.18
N SER A 408 -3.73 -51.06 -93.29
CA SER A 408 -3.50 -50.39 -94.59
C SER A 408 -2.70 -51.29 -95.54
N ASP A 409 -1.61 -51.89 -95.05
CA ASP A 409 -0.76 -52.79 -95.82
C ASP A 409 -1.52 -54.06 -96.26
N MET A 410 -2.37 -54.63 -95.39
CA MET A 410 -3.25 -55.75 -95.71
C MET A 410 -4.29 -55.40 -96.77
N LYS A 411 -4.92 -54.21 -96.69
CA LYS A 411 -5.89 -53.74 -97.69
C LYS A 411 -5.26 -53.59 -99.07
N ILE A 412 -4.03 -53.07 -99.15
CA ILE A 412 -3.27 -52.96 -100.39
C ILE A 412 -3.02 -54.36 -100.98
N ARG A 413 -2.58 -55.33 -100.16
CA ARG A 413 -2.33 -56.70 -100.59
C ARG A 413 -3.59 -57.40 -101.08
N LEU A 414 -4.72 -57.22 -100.39
CA LEU A 414 -6.01 -57.79 -100.78
C LEU A 414 -6.46 -57.24 -102.14
N SER A 415 -6.38 -55.92 -102.34
CA SER A 415 -6.70 -55.29 -103.63
C SER A 415 -5.84 -55.83 -104.77
N HIS A 416 -4.56 -56.10 -104.52
CA HIS A 416 -3.68 -56.71 -105.52
C HIS A 416 -4.09 -58.15 -105.85
N ILE A 417 -4.45 -58.96 -104.86
CA ILE A 417 -4.92 -60.35 -105.06
C ILE A 417 -6.25 -60.37 -105.84
N GLU A 418 -7.20 -59.52 -105.49
CA GLU A 418 -8.50 -59.40 -106.19
C GLU A 418 -8.30 -59.04 -107.67
N LYS A 419 -7.37 -58.15 -107.98
CA LYS A 419 -6.98 -57.82 -109.36
C LYS A 419 -6.36 -59.01 -110.10
N LEU A 420 -5.59 -59.85 -109.42
CA LEU A 420 -4.99 -61.05 -110.02
C LEU A 420 -6.02 -62.16 -110.29
N LEU A 421 -7.01 -62.31 -109.40
CA LEU A 421 -8.09 -63.31 -109.55
C LEU A 421 -9.05 -62.96 -110.67
N THR A 422 -9.46 -61.69 -110.78
CA THR A 422 -10.33 -61.21 -111.87
C THR A 422 -9.68 -61.35 -113.25
N ARG A 423 -8.34 -61.32 -113.32
CA ARG A 423 -7.57 -61.49 -114.56
C ARG A 423 -7.40 -62.96 -114.99
N LYS A 424 -7.75 -63.94 -114.16
CA LYS A 424 -7.69 -65.38 -114.48
C LYS A 424 -9.05 -66.00 -114.83
N VAL A 425 -10.16 -65.31 -114.59
CA VAL A 425 -11.53 -65.77 -114.87
C VAL A 425 -12.04 -65.28 -116.23
N ASN A 426 -11.36 -64.31 -116.84
CA ASN A 426 -11.47 -63.93 -118.24
C ASN A 426 -10.26 -64.47 -119.01
#